data_AF-A0A060SZC2-F1
#
_entry.id   AF-A0A060SZC2-F1
#
_cell.length_a   1.000
_cell.length_b   1.000
_cell.length_c   1.000
_cell.angle_alpha   90.00
_cell.angle_beta   90.00
_cell.angle_gamma   90.00
#
_symmetry.space_group_name_H-M   'P 1'
#
loop_
_entity.id
_entity.type
_entity.pdbx_description
1 polymer ?
#
loop_
_entity_poly.entity_id
_entity_poly.type
_entity_poly.pdbx_seq_one_letter_code
_entity_poly.pdbx_strand_id
1 'polypeptide(L)'
;MLTALHKRSGQAWFDGALSIRDPRFHQGTERFPLRALGLWRELAALVELQKDWEISLSWLTTAIVKAETPESMVLLKEARKHLLGLPWNGPLHIGTCFSTTSELSRLLGRKWLSDSLIDLMVESLTHSMHPKSNVLIGNLTVMYEACRGERTKDFSKKNTPLLHRIKASVDSQECTQAYFPICMNNNHWIVFHVDFQIEIIEYGMSIIT
;
A
#
# COMPACT_ATOMS: atom_id res chain seq x y z
N MET A 1 -16.83 -2.11 16.16
CA MET A 1 -18.30 -2.21 16.40
C MET A 1 -19.12 -2.08 15.12
N LEU A 2 -18.97 -1.00 14.32
CA LEU A 2 -19.71 -0.81 13.05
C LEU A 2 -19.55 -1.97 12.04
N THR A 3 -18.35 -2.54 11.91
CA THR A 3 -18.10 -3.68 11.01
C THR A 3 -18.93 -4.92 11.37
N ALA A 4 -19.10 -5.21 12.66
CA ALA A 4 -19.91 -6.33 13.12
C ALA A 4 -21.40 -6.09 12.84
N LEU A 5 -21.88 -4.85 13.06
CA LEU A 5 -23.25 -4.44 12.75
C LEU A 5 -23.54 -4.53 11.24
N HIS A 6 -22.62 -4.05 10.40
CA HIS A 6 -22.74 -4.16 8.94
C HIS A 6 -22.74 -5.61 8.45
N LYS A 7 -21.97 -6.51 9.08
CA LYS A 7 -22.02 -7.94 8.74
C LYS A 7 -23.37 -8.56 9.09
N ARG A 8 -23.95 -8.19 10.23
CA ARG A 8 -25.26 -8.69 10.69
C ARG A 8 -26.45 -8.06 9.97
N SER A 9 -26.29 -6.86 9.41
CA SER A 9 -27.40 -6.17 8.73
C SER A 9 -27.84 -6.86 7.45
N GLY A 10 -26.96 -7.60 6.78
CA GLY A 10 -27.32 -8.41 5.62
C GLY A 10 -28.32 -9.52 5.98
N GLN A 11 -28.04 -10.27 7.05
CA GLN A 11 -28.96 -11.29 7.54
C GLN A 11 -30.25 -10.67 8.08
N ALA A 12 -30.14 -9.60 8.87
CA ALA A 12 -31.32 -8.91 9.40
C ALA A 12 -32.26 -8.41 8.29
N TRP A 13 -31.71 -7.99 7.15
CA TRP A 13 -32.51 -7.62 5.98
C TRP A 13 -33.28 -8.81 5.40
N PHE A 14 -32.64 -9.98 5.26
CA PHE A 14 -33.32 -11.22 4.85
C PHE A 14 -34.38 -11.68 5.87
N ASP A 15 -34.16 -11.39 7.15
CA ASP A 15 -35.11 -11.67 8.23
C ASP A 15 -36.27 -10.65 8.30
N GLY A 16 -36.36 -9.72 7.33
CA GLY A 16 -37.45 -8.75 7.21
C GLY A 16 -37.24 -7.44 7.98
N ALA A 17 -36.04 -7.19 8.53
CA ALA A 17 -35.73 -5.89 9.11
C ALA A 17 -35.63 -4.82 8.02
N LEU A 18 -36.26 -3.66 8.26
CA LEU A 18 -36.27 -2.54 7.30
C LEU A 18 -35.43 -1.33 7.76
N SER A 19 -35.13 -1.25 9.06
CA SER A 19 -34.49 -0.10 9.66
C SER A 19 -33.66 -0.45 10.89
N ILE A 20 -32.70 0.40 11.22
CA ILE A 20 -31.95 0.37 12.49
C ILE A 20 -32.30 1.59 13.35
N ARG A 21 -31.97 1.51 14.65
CA ARG A 21 -32.03 2.63 15.60
C ARG A 21 -30.65 2.84 16.19
N ASP A 22 -30.20 4.09 16.25
CA ASP A 22 -28.99 4.46 16.99
C ASP A 22 -29.40 5.05 18.34
N PRO A 23 -29.10 4.39 19.48
CA PRO A 23 -29.48 4.90 20.80
C PRO A 23 -28.85 6.27 21.12
N ARG A 24 -27.79 6.66 20.41
CA ARG A 24 -27.08 7.95 20.59
C ARG A 24 -27.80 9.11 19.90
N PHE A 25 -28.72 8.84 18.97
CA PHE A 25 -29.42 9.87 18.19
C PHE A 25 -30.90 9.93 18.58
N HIS A 26 -31.41 11.12 18.93
CA HIS A 26 -32.79 11.34 19.38
C HIS A 26 -33.30 10.26 20.37
N GLN A 27 -32.46 9.88 21.33
CA GLN A 27 -32.77 8.84 22.35
C GLN A 27 -33.18 7.48 21.74
N GLY A 28 -32.71 7.16 20.54
CA GLY A 28 -33.03 5.90 19.84
C GLY A 28 -34.45 5.82 19.27
N THR A 29 -35.19 6.92 19.24
CA THR A 29 -36.56 6.93 18.70
C THR A 29 -36.56 6.88 17.17
N GLU A 30 -35.58 7.54 16.55
CA GLU A 30 -35.46 7.66 15.10
C GLU A 30 -35.00 6.36 14.43
N ARG A 31 -35.54 6.13 13.24
CA ARG A 31 -35.26 4.93 12.43
C ARG A 31 -34.50 5.32 11.18
N PHE A 32 -33.37 4.67 10.94
CA PHE A 32 -32.57 4.85 9.74
C PHE A 32 -32.70 3.63 8.82
N PRO A 33 -32.63 3.82 7.49
CA PRO A 33 -32.55 2.69 6.57
C PRO A 33 -31.32 1.82 6.87
N LEU A 34 -31.40 0.51 6.65
CA LEU A 34 -30.26 -0.40 6.90
C LEU A 34 -28.97 0.03 6.16
N ARG A 35 -29.10 0.67 4.99
CA ARG A 35 -27.98 1.22 4.20
C ARG A 35 -27.20 2.32 4.95
N ALA A 36 -27.79 2.97 5.95
CA ALA A 36 -27.10 3.96 6.78
C ALA A 36 -25.87 3.37 7.49
N LEU A 37 -25.87 2.07 7.83
CA LEU A 37 -24.68 1.41 8.38
C LEU A 37 -23.48 1.41 7.42
N GLY A 38 -23.74 1.26 6.13
CA GLY A 38 -22.71 1.34 5.09
C GLY A 38 -22.10 2.73 5.05
N LEU A 39 -22.96 3.75 4.97
CA LEU A 39 -22.55 5.15 4.98
C LEU A 39 -21.77 5.52 6.26
N TRP A 40 -22.25 5.14 7.44
CA TRP A 40 -21.56 5.44 8.69
C TRP A 40 -20.20 4.74 8.79
N ARG A 41 -20.08 3.52 8.27
CA ARG A 41 -18.79 2.82 8.19
C ARG A 41 -17.83 3.56 7.26
N GLU A 42 -18.30 4.02 6.11
CA GLU A 42 -17.50 4.81 5.17
C GLU A 42 -17.06 6.14 5.81
N LEU A 43 -17.99 6.89 6.41
CA LEU A 43 -17.68 8.13 7.14
C LEU A 43 -16.68 7.90 8.28
N ALA A 44 -16.84 6.82 9.06
CA ALA A 44 -15.90 6.49 10.12
C ALA A 44 -14.50 6.19 9.56
N ALA A 45 -14.39 5.46 8.44
CA ALA A 45 -13.11 5.22 7.77
C ALA A 45 -12.49 6.52 7.25
N LEU A 46 -13.29 7.43 6.68
CA LEU A 46 -12.85 8.74 6.21
C LEU A 46 -12.30 9.59 7.36
N VAL A 47 -12.96 9.60 8.53
CA VAL A 47 -12.49 10.33 9.72
C VAL A 47 -11.12 9.81 10.19
N GLU A 48 -10.91 8.49 10.21
CA GLU A 48 -9.59 7.94 10.55
C GLU A 48 -8.52 8.31 9.51
N LEU A 49 -8.85 8.29 8.22
CA LEU A 49 -7.93 8.73 7.16
C LEU A 49 -7.59 10.23 7.25
N GLN A 50 -8.54 11.08 7.66
CA GLN A 50 -8.29 12.51 7.91
C GLN A 50 -7.33 12.69 9.08
N LYS A 51 -7.59 11.99 10.19
CA LYS A 51 -6.73 12.02 11.37
C LYS A 51 -5.31 11.57 11.05
N ASP A 52 -5.15 10.55 10.22
CA ASP A 52 -3.84 10.09 9.76
C ASP A 52 -3.10 11.14 8.95
N TRP A 53 -3.81 11.81 8.04
CA TRP A 53 -3.28 12.92 7.25
C TRP A 53 -2.81 14.09 8.13
N GLU A 54 -3.60 14.47 9.13
CA GLU A 54 -3.26 15.51 10.11
C GLU A 54 -2.01 15.13 10.92
N ILE A 55 -1.90 13.88 11.35
CA ILE A 55 -0.71 13.37 12.04
C ILE A 55 0.53 13.51 11.14
N SER A 56 0.43 13.16 9.87
CA SER A 56 1.54 13.31 8.92
C SER A 56 1.97 14.75 8.69
N LEU A 57 1.00 15.68 8.60
CA LEU A 57 1.27 17.11 8.51
C LEU A 57 1.93 17.67 9.78
N SER A 58 1.48 17.21 10.94
CA SER A 58 2.07 17.58 12.23
C SER A 58 3.51 17.05 12.36
N TRP A 59 3.74 15.81 11.91
CA TRP A 59 5.07 15.21 11.85
C TRP A 59 6.01 16.04 10.97
N LEU A 60 5.59 16.40 9.75
CA LEU A 60 6.38 17.25 8.85
C LEU A 60 6.69 18.61 9.48
N THR A 61 5.69 19.25 10.10
CA THR A 61 5.88 20.54 10.77
C THR A 61 6.93 20.44 11.88
N THR A 62 6.87 19.38 12.68
CA THR A 62 7.86 19.11 13.73
C THR A 62 9.24 18.80 13.14
N ALA A 63 9.32 18.01 12.07
CA ALA A 63 10.56 17.65 11.40
C ALA A 63 11.27 18.87 10.80
N ILE A 64 10.53 19.82 10.23
CA ILE A 64 11.08 21.08 9.69
C ILE A 64 11.76 21.89 10.79
N VAL A 65 11.18 21.97 11.99
CA VAL A 65 11.76 22.70 13.13
C VAL A 65 13.02 22.01 13.65
N LYS A 66 13.06 20.67 13.57
CA LYS A 66 14.18 19.84 14.05
C LYS A 66 15.24 19.54 12.98
N ALA A 67 15.13 20.11 11.79
CA ALA A 67 16.03 19.81 10.69
C ALA A 67 17.47 20.22 11.05
N GLU A 68 18.40 19.26 10.98
CA GLU A 68 19.81 19.48 11.33
C GLU A 68 20.59 20.23 10.24
N THR A 69 20.14 20.10 8.98
CA THR A 69 20.79 20.72 7.82
C THR A 69 19.83 21.64 7.05
N PRO A 70 20.34 22.71 6.43
CA PRO A 70 19.52 23.57 5.57
C PRO A 70 18.88 22.81 4.41
N GLU A 71 19.58 21.83 3.84
CA GLU A 71 19.09 20.98 2.75
C GLU A 71 17.89 20.15 3.18
N SER A 72 17.99 19.43 4.31
CA SER A 72 16.88 18.66 4.88
C SER A 72 15.68 19.56 5.17
N MET A 73 15.90 20.77 5.68
CA MET A 73 14.83 21.74 5.92
C MET A 73 14.11 22.12 4.62
N VAL A 74 14.86 22.36 3.52
CA VAL A 74 14.28 22.68 2.21
C VAL A 74 13.43 21.52 1.71
N LEU A 75 13.98 20.29 1.71
CA LEU A 75 13.27 19.09 1.27
C LEU A 75 11.99 18.84 2.08
N LEU A 76 12.03 19.00 3.41
CA LEU A 76 10.87 18.84 4.28
C LEU A 76 9.80 19.91 4.03
N LYS A 77 10.20 21.16 3.74
CA LYS A 77 9.28 22.25 3.37
C LYS A 77 8.64 21.98 2.02
N GLU A 78 9.39 21.47 1.04
CA GLU A 78 8.87 21.06 -0.26
C GLU A 78 7.90 19.89 -0.13
N ALA A 79 8.26 18.83 0.61
CA ALA A 79 7.38 17.70 0.88
C ALA A 79 6.05 18.15 1.51
N ARG A 80 6.10 19.06 2.50
CA ARG A 80 4.90 19.65 3.10
C ARG A 80 4.08 20.45 2.11
N LYS A 81 4.72 21.28 1.28
CA LYS A 81 4.05 22.07 0.25
C LYS A 81 3.33 21.16 -0.76
N HIS A 82 3.99 20.09 -1.20
CA HIS A 82 3.39 19.10 -2.09
C HIS A 82 2.23 18.39 -1.41
N LEU A 83 2.39 17.91 -0.18
CA LEU A 83 1.33 17.23 0.55
C LEU A 83 0.08 18.12 0.72
N LEU A 84 0.25 19.40 1.06
CA LEU A 84 -0.86 20.35 1.17
C LEU A 84 -1.53 20.69 -0.18
N GLY A 85 -0.81 20.52 -1.29
CA GLY A 85 -1.35 20.73 -2.64
C GLY A 85 -2.10 19.53 -3.21
N LEU A 86 -1.98 18.34 -2.61
CA LEU A 86 -2.66 17.14 -3.07
C LEU A 86 -4.14 17.16 -2.65
N PRO A 87 -5.07 16.70 -3.52
CA PRO A 87 -6.43 16.46 -3.09
C PRO A 87 -6.45 15.41 -1.99
N TRP A 88 -7.25 15.63 -0.95
CA TRP A 88 -7.41 14.63 0.10
C TRP A 88 -8.13 13.38 -0.45
N ASN A 89 -7.52 12.21 -0.24
CA ASN A 89 -8.01 10.91 -0.74
C ASN A 89 -8.34 10.91 -2.26
N GLY A 90 -7.62 11.71 -3.04
CA GLY A 90 -7.75 11.73 -4.50
C GLY A 90 -7.07 10.53 -5.16
N PRO A 91 -7.42 10.20 -6.40
CA PRO A 91 -6.76 9.12 -7.14
C PRO A 91 -5.28 9.41 -7.34
N LEU A 92 -4.44 8.39 -7.15
CA LEU A 92 -3.00 8.43 -7.38
C LEU A 92 -2.62 7.29 -8.33
N HIS A 93 -1.99 7.66 -9.45
CA HIS A 93 -1.58 6.71 -10.49
C HIS A 93 -0.10 6.89 -10.81
N ILE A 94 0.64 5.79 -10.84
CA ILE A 94 1.99 5.73 -11.39
C ILE A 94 2.00 4.49 -12.28
N GLY A 95 2.26 4.67 -13.58
CA GLY A 95 2.20 3.59 -14.57
C GLY A 95 0.93 2.74 -14.46
N THR A 96 1.10 1.47 -14.13
CA THR A 96 -0.02 0.51 -13.97
C THR A 96 -0.59 0.44 -12.54
N CYS A 97 0.06 1.08 -11.58
CA CYS A 97 -0.31 1.03 -10.16
C CYS A 97 -1.32 2.13 -9.81
N PHE A 98 -2.31 1.76 -8.99
CA PHE A 98 -3.38 2.67 -8.52
C PHE A 98 -3.45 2.67 -6.99
N SER A 99 -3.62 3.86 -6.43
CA SER A 99 -3.87 4.08 -5.01
C SER A 99 -4.62 5.40 -4.81
N THR A 100 -4.67 5.88 -3.56
CA THR A 100 -5.15 7.22 -3.23
C THR A 100 -4.05 8.03 -2.58
N THR A 101 -4.15 9.36 -2.69
CA THR A 101 -3.20 10.27 -2.04
C THR A 101 -3.14 10.04 -0.54
N SER A 102 -4.23 9.62 0.12
CA SER A 102 -4.25 9.36 1.57
C SER A 102 -3.24 8.31 2.02
N GLU A 103 -2.86 7.38 1.15
CA GLU A 103 -1.82 6.37 1.44
C GLU A 103 -0.43 7.00 1.64
N LEU A 104 -0.16 8.16 1.04
CA LEU A 104 1.09 8.90 1.24
C LEU A 104 1.28 9.39 2.69
N SER A 105 0.19 9.50 3.47
CA SER A 105 0.28 9.80 4.91
C SER A 105 1.15 8.78 5.65
N ARG A 106 1.18 7.52 5.18
CA ARG A 106 1.99 6.44 5.77
C ARG A 106 3.48 6.64 5.62
N LEU A 107 3.95 7.36 4.58
CA LEU A 107 5.37 7.68 4.39
C LEU A 107 5.89 8.65 5.47
N LEU A 108 5.00 9.46 6.03
CA LEU A 108 5.33 10.63 6.84
C LEU A 108 4.90 10.41 8.30
N GLY A 109 5.31 9.28 8.87
CA GLY A 109 4.94 8.91 10.23
C GLY A 109 5.52 7.58 10.68
N ARG A 110 4.87 6.95 11.66
CA ARG A 110 5.27 5.64 12.23
C ARG A 110 4.40 4.49 11.73
N LYS A 111 3.72 4.66 10.59
CA LYS A 111 2.82 3.65 10.05
C LYS A 111 3.58 2.70 9.14
N TRP A 112 3.09 1.46 9.09
CA TRP A 112 3.56 0.48 8.12
C TRP A 112 3.13 0.89 6.70
N LEU A 113 4.06 0.76 5.77
CA LEU A 113 3.79 0.88 4.34
C LEU A 113 2.80 -0.22 3.92
N SER A 114 1.83 0.14 3.09
CA SER A 114 0.89 -0.79 2.50
C SER A 114 1.45 -1.41 1.23
N ASP A 115 0.90 -2.54 0.80
CA ASP A 115 1.22 -3.19 -0.47
C ASP A 115 1.10 -2.21 -1.65
N SER A 116 0.01 -1.46 -1.72
CA SER A 116 -0.22 -0.45 -2.76
C SER A 116 0.87 0.62 -2.79
N LEU A 117 1.38 1.04 -1.64
CA LEU A 117 2.42 2.05 -1.56
C LEU A 117 3.79 1.50 -1.97
N ILE A 118 4.09 0.25 -1.61
CA ILE A 118 5.29 -0.46 -2.09
C ILE A 118 5.25 -0.62 -3.61
N ASP A 119 4.13 -1.06 -4.18
CA ASP A 119 3.99 -1.18 -5.63
C ASP A 119 4.14 0.17 -6.35
N LEU A 120 3.57 1.26 -5.80
CA LEU A 120 3.79 2.62 -6.32
C LEU A 120 5.26 3.03 -6.29
N MET A 121 5.97 2.72 -5.20
CA MET A 121 7.41 3.03 -5.07
C MET A 121 8.24 2.22 -6.07
N VAL A 122 7.96 0.92 -6.22
CA VAL A 122 8.61 0.04 -7.21
C VAL A 122 8.38 0.56 -8.63
N GLU A 123 7.14 0.93 -8.96
CA GLU A 123 6.80 1.47 -10.27
C GLU A 123 7.51 2.80 -10.53
N SER A 124 7.53 3.70 -9.53
CA SER A 124 8.24 4.97 -9.63
C SER A 124 9.75 4.79 -9.82
N LEU A 125 10.35 3.83 -9.13
CA LEU A 125 11.78 3.49 -9.30
C LEU A 125 12.03 2.95 -10.69
N THR A 126 11.22 2.00 -11.15
CA THR A 126 11.31 1.41 -12.49
C THR A 126 11.22 2.47 -13.59
N HIS A 127 10.33 3.44 -13.45
CA HIS A 127 10.21 4.56 -14.40
C HIS A 127 11.44 5.50 -14.39
N SER A 128 12.12 5.61 -13.26
CA SER A 128 13.29 6.47 -13.09
C SER A 128 14.60 5.81 -13.52
N MET A 129 14.57 4.48 -13.75
CA MET A 129 15.74 3.73 -14.20
C MET A 129 16.04 3.98 -15.67
N HIS A 130 17.31 3.90 -16.03
CA HIS A 130 17.74 4.01 -17.42
C HIS A 130 17.09 2.88 -18.26
N PRO A 131 16.55 3.15 -19.47
CA PRO A 131 15.85 2.14 -20.26
C PRO A 131 16.67 0.90 -20.63
N LYS A 132 18.00 1.01 -20.59
CA LYS A 132 18.95 -0.09 -20.83
C LYS A 132 19.47 -0.74 -19.54
N SER A 133 18.83 -0.48 -18.40
CA SER A 133 19.20 -1.16 -17.16
C SER A 133 18.90 -2.65 -17.29
N ASN A 134 19.89 -3.46 -16.94
CA ASN A 134 19.80 -4.91 -16.81
C ASN A 134 19.26 -5.34 -15.44
N VAL A 135 18.69 -4.41 -14.68
CA VAL A 135 18.13 -4.63 -13.35
C VAL A 135 16.61 -4.60 -13.44
N LEU A 136 15.97 -5.65 -12.91
CA LEU A 136 14.53 -5.73 -12.73
C LEU A 136 14.16 -5.34 -11.29
N ILE A 137 13.17 -4.47 -11.11
CA ILE A 137 12.50 -4.31 -9.81
C ILE A 137 11.13 -4.95 -9.94
N GLY A 138 10.97 -6.14 -9.34
CA GLY A 138 9.71 -6.86 -9.36
C GLY A 138 8.72 -6.25 -8.38
N ASN A 139 7.48 -6.04 -8.84
CA ASN A 139 6.38 -5.66 -7.96
C ASN A 139 5.89 -6.85 -7.11
N LEU A 140 4.94 -6.60 -6.20
CA LEU A 140 4.43 -7.64 -5.31
C LEU A 140 3.73 -8.77 -6.06
N THR A 141 3.20 -8.51 -7.26
CA THR A 141 2.56 -9.54 -8.10
C THR A 141 3.53 -10.66 -8.44
N VAL A 142 4.81 -10.35 -8.70
CA VAL A 142 5.83 -11.37 -8.97
C VAL A 142 6.00 -12.30 -7.78
N MET A 143 6.07 -11.76 -6.56
CA MET A 143 6.18 -12.55 -5.34
C MET A 143 4.92 -13.36 -5.05
N TYR A 144 3.74 -12.80 -5.33
CA TYR A 144 2.48 -13.54 -5.25
C TYR A 144 2.46 -14.74 -6.22
N GLU A 145 3.00 -14.60 -7.44
CA GLU A 145 3.14 -15.72 -8.36
C GLU A 145 4.13 -16.77 -7.87
N ALA A 146 5.28 -16.36 -7.32
CA ALA A 146 6.27 -17.27 -6.75
C ALA A 146 5.68 -18.09 -5.58
N CYS A 147 5.03 -17.42 -4.63
CA CYS A 147 4.36 -18.09 -3.51
C CYS A 147 3.17 -18.96 -3.97
N ARG A 148 2.47 -18.59 -5.04
CA ARG A 148 1.41 -19.43 -5.62
C ARG A 148 1.98 -20.67 -6.29
N GLY A 149 3.00 -20.52 -7.12
CA GLY A 149 3.69 -21.63 -7.80
C GLY A 149 4.24 -22.63 -6.80
N GLU A 150 4.86 -22.16 -5.72
CA GLU A 150 5.40 -23.02 -4.68
C GLU A 150 4.31 -23.78 -3.91
N ARG A 151 3.21 -23.10 -3.53
CA ARG A 151 2.07 -23.73 -2.85
C ARG A 151 1.38 -24.80 -3.70
N THR A 152 1.30 -24.57 -5.00
CA THR A 152 0.62 -25.47 -5.95
C THR A 152 1.54 -26.49 -6.60
N LYS A 153 2.85 -26.33 -6.42
CA LYS A 153 3.91 -27.09 -7.12
C LYS A 153 3.78 -27.01 -8.65
N ASP A 154 3.24 -25.89 -9.15
CA ASP A 154 3.02 -25.65 -10.57
C ASP A 154 3.59 -24.30 -10.99
N PHE A 155 4.75 -24.35 -11.64
CA PHE A 155 5.42 -23.20 -12.26
C PHE A 155 5.24 -23.20 -13.78
N SER A 156 4.13 -23.73 -14.31
CA SER A 156 3.83 -23.65 -15.74
C SER A 156 3.56 -22.21 -16.19
N LYS A 157 3.80 -21.91 -17.47
CA LYS A 157 3.55 -20.59 -18.07
C LYS A 157 2.12 -20.08 -17.87
N LYS A 158 1.16 -20.99 -17.72
CA LYS A 158 -0.24 -20.68 -17.43
C LYS A 158 -0.43 -20.15 -16.00
N ASN A 159 0.29 -20.72 -15.03
CA ASN A 159 0.11 -20.43 -13.61
C ASN A 159 1.12 -19.44 -13.04
N THR A 160 2.25 -19.21 -13.70
CA THR A 160 3.26 -18.21 -13.31
C THR A 160 3.80 -17.41 -14.50
N PRO A 161 2.93 -16.76 -15.30
CA PRO A 161 3.33 -16.07 -16.52
C PRO A 161 4.40 -14.98 -16.31
N LEU A 162 4.39 -14.27 -15.18
CA LEU A 162 5.40 -13.24 -14.90
C LEU A 162 6.76 -13.86 -14.63
N LEU A 163 6.82 -14.96 -13.88
CA LEU A 163 8.08 -15.68 -13.64
C LEU A 163 8.67 -16.22 -14.94
N HIS A 164 7.83 -16.71 -15.86
CA HIS A 164 8.29 -17.13 -17.19
C HIS A 164 8.82 -15.98 -18.03
N ARG A 165 8.21 -14.79 -17.95
CA ARG A 165 8.73 -13.59 -18.61
C ARG A 165 10.08 -13.16 -18.02
N ILE A 166 10.23 -13.20 -16.70
CA ILE A 166 11.50 -12.91 -16.03
C ILE A 166 12.56 -13.93 -16.48
N LYS A 167 12.24 -15.23 -16.45
CA LYS A 167 13.13 -16.26 -16.96
C LYS A 167 13.58 -16.00 -18.39
N ALA A 168 12.65 -15.67 -19.29
CA ALA A 168 12.99 -15.38 -20.68
C ALA A 168 13.96 -14.18 -20.80
N SER A 169 13.78 -13.14 -19.97
CA SER A 169 14.66 -11.96 -19.93
C SER A 169 16.05 -12.27 -19.34
N VAL A 170 16.12 -13.21 -18.38
CA VAL A 170 17.39 -13.72 -17.85
C VAL A 170 18.10 -14.57 -18.90
N ASP A 171 17.39 -15.49 -19.55
CA ASP A 171 17.93 -16.36 -20.59
C ASP A 171 18.45 -15.56 -21.80
N SER A 172 17.82 -14.41 -22.12
CA SER A 172 18.27 -13.48 -23.16
C SER A 172 19.35 -12.48 -22.71
N GLN A 173 19.81 -12.55 -21.46
CA GLN A 173 20.76 -11.62 -20.83
C GLN A 173 20.29 -10.16 -20.77
N GLU A 174 19.00 -9.91 -20.94
CA GLU A 174 18.40 -8.58 -20.74
C GLU A 174 18.26 -8.22 -19.26
N CYS A 175 18.17 -9.22 -18.39
CA CYS A 175 18.07 -9.07 -16.94
C CYS A 175 19.17 -9.87 -16.25
N THR A 176 20.10 -9.20 -15.58
CA THR A 176 21.19 -9.84 -14.82
C THR A 176 20.94 -9.81 -13.32
N GLN A 177 20.14 -8.85 -12.85
CA GLN A 177 19.83 -8.67 -11.43
C GLN A 177 18.34 -8.40 -11.24
N ALA A 178 17.79 -8.86 -10.12
CA ALA A 178 16.42 -8.54 -9.75
C ALA A 178 16.26 -8.23 -8.26
N TYR A 179 15.38 -7.28 -7.95
CA TYR A 179 14.98 -6.93 -6.59
C TYR A 179 13.49 -7.20 -6.40
N PHE A 180 13.14 -7.85 -5.28
CA PHE A 180 11.75 -8.20 -4.96
C PHE A 180 11.39 -7.83 -3.53
N PRO A 181 10.49 -6.86 -3.29
CA PRO A 181 9.96 -6.63 -1.97
C PRO A 181 9.00 -7.76 -1.58
N ILE A 182 9.02 -8.15 -0.31
CA ILE A 182 8.06 -9.09 0.26
C ILE A 182 7.69 -8.66 1.68
N CYS A 183 6.42 -8.82 2.03
CA CYS A 183 5.93 -8.62 3.39
C CYS A 183 5.97 -9.95 4.15
N MET A 184 6.88 -10.06 5.11
CA MET A 184 6.90 -11.17 6.06
C MET A 184 5.85 -10.95 7.15
N ASN A 185 5.07 -11.97 7.47
CA ASN A 185 4.09 -11.99 8.56
C ASN A 185 3.10 -10.80 8.58
N ASN A 186 2.85 -10.17 7.42
CA ASN A 186 2.04 -8.95 7.29
C ASN A 186 2.49 -7.81 8.21
N ASN A 187 3.76 -7.79 8.62
CA ASN A 187 4.26 -6.82 9.59
C ASN A 187 5.72 -6.42 9.37
N HIS A 188 6.39 -6.88 8.31
CA HIS A 188 7.77 -6.51 8.06
C HIS A 188 8.10 -6.61 6.58
N TRP A 189 8.65 -5.54 6.01
CA TRP A 189 9.09 -5.51 4.62
C TRP A 189 10.57 -5.86 4.53
N ILE A 190 10.90 -6.86 3.71
CA ILE A 190 12.27 -7.14 3.29
C ILE A 190 12.37 -7.05 1.77
N VAL A 191 13.59 -6.90 1.26
CA VAL A 191 13.87 -6.93 -0.18
C VAL A 191 14.83 -8.06 -0.46
N PHE A 192 14.44 -8.98 -1.34
CA PHE A 192 15.36 -9.95 -1.92
C PHE A 192 16.11 -9.32 -3.08
N HIS A 193 17.40 -9.61 -3.16
CA HIS A 193 18.26 -9.33 -4.30
C HIS A 193 18.67 -10.67 -4.91
N VAL A 194 18.52 -10.81 -6.22
CA VAL A 194 18.93 -11.99 -6.98
C VAL A 194 19.90 -11.54 -8.05
N ASP A 195 21.12 -12.07 -8.01
CA ASP A 195 22.09 -11.93 -9.09
C ASP A 195 22.13 -13.22 -9.90
N PHE A 196 21.64 -13.14 -11.14
CA PHE A 196 21.55 -14.30 -12.04
C PHE A 196 22.89 -14.67 -12.67
N GLN A 197 23.89 -13.78 -12.65
CA GLN A 197 25.20 -14.07 -13.24
C GLN A 197 26.07 -14.91 -12.33
N ILE A 198 26.01 -14.63 -11.02
CA ILE A 198 26.78 -15.37 -10.01
C ILE A 198 25.92 -16.34 -9.21
N GLU A 199 24.63 -16.46 -9.55
CA GLU A 199 23.66 -17.38 -8.95
C GLU A 199 23.49 -17.20 -7.43
N ILE A 200 23.44 -15.94 -6.97
CA ILE A 200 23.30 -15.60 -5.56
C ILE A 200 21.93 -15.01 -5.26
N ILE A 201 21.38 -15.37 -4.10
CA ILE A 201 20.20 -14.74 -3.50
C ILE A 201 20.61 -14.13 -2.17
N GLU A 202 20.39 -12.83 -2.04
CA GLU A 202 20.62 -12.04 -0.84
C GLU A 202 19.30 -11.43 -0.36
N TYR A 203 19.26 -10.99 0.89
CA TYR A 203 18.14 -10.21 1.40
C TYR A 203 18.64 -9.04 2.23
N GLY A 204 18.03 -7.87 1.98
CA GLY A 204 18.17 -6.68 2.79
C GLY A 204 17.05 -6.62 3.83
N MET A 205 17.43 -6.49 5.10
CA MET A 205 16.50 -6.37 6.22
C MET A 205 16.86 -5.14 7.05
N SER A 206 15.94 -4.18 7.15
CA SER A 206 16.07 -3.08 8.10
C SER A 206 15.37 -3.45 9.41
N ILE A 207 15.95 -4.34 10.21
CA ILE A 207 15.68 -4.35 11.65
C ILE A 207 16.73 -3.44 12.28
N ILE A 208 16.31 -2.26 12.69
CA ILE A 208 17.04 -1.47 13.69
C ILE A 208 16.49 -1.93 15.04
N THR A 209 17.34 -2.61 15.81
CA THR A 209 17.15 -2.85 17.25
C THR A 209 17.13 -1.54 18.03
#